data_AF-A0A4S4FE92-F1
#
_entry.id   AF-A0A4S4FE92-F1
#
_cell.length_a   1.000
_cell.length_b   1.000
_cell.length_c   1.000
_cell.angle_alpha   90.00
_cell.angle_beta   90.00
_cell.angle_gamma   90.00
#
_symmetry.space_group_name_H-M   'P 1'
#
loop_
_entity.id
_entity.type
_entity.pdbx_description
1 polymer ?
#
loop_
_entity_poly.entity_id
_entity_poly.type
_entity_poly.pdbx_seq_one_letter_code
_entity_poly.pdbx_strand_id
1 'polypeptide(L)'
;MTIVRVDRDSVAMGDDVESHIVEWEFPDHACGGDVLLRALDEHYLASVAGAVAWSLWLGEFEFGEYRDGSPRLQEVRIHPAALVTVPLSGTPHVQILNSFLLTTPFPTASWADPSGRFGAEFSYHSGGGPIEVGDFRTWLAKDRPRREAITRSAH
;
A
#
# COMPACT_ATOMS: atom_id res chain seq x y z
N MET A 1 14.23 -3.76 19.65
CA MET A 1 14.04 -2.97 18.43
C MET A 1 13.48 -3.89 17.37
N THR A 2 12.53 -3.43 16.55
CA THR A 2 11.89 -4.22 15.50
C THR A 2 12.26 -3.68 14.13
N ILE A 3 12.61 -4.55 13.19
CA ILE A 3 12.87 -4.21 11.79
C ILE A 3 11.64 -4.57 10.96
N VAL A 4 11.12 -3.60 10.21
CA VAL A 4 10.02 -3.77 9.27
C VAL A 4 10.55 -3.49 7.87
N ARG A 5 10.44 -4.45 6.96
CA ARG A 5 10.68 -4.22 5.54
C ARG A 5 9.40 -3.72 4.90
N VAL A 6 9.47 -2.59 4.24
CA VAL A 6 8.33 -1.92 3.64
C VAL A 6 8.53 -1.89 2.13
N ASP A 7 7.56 -2.42 1.41
CA ASP A 7 7.48 -2.34 -0.05
C ASP A 7 6.36 -1.35 -0.46
N ARG A 8 6.49 -0.71 -1.61
CA ARG A 8 5.41 0.07 -2.22
C ARG A 8 5.37 -0.12 -3.72
N ASP A 9 4.18 -0.04 -4.31
CA ASP A 9 4.05 -0.03 -5.76
C ASP A 9 4.82 1.14 -6.39
N SER A 10 5.32 0.89 -7.61
CA SER A 10 5.92 1.91 -8.44
C SER A 10 4.87 2.80 -9.10
N VAL A 11 5.10 4.11 -9.11
CA VAL A 11 4.23 5.13 -9.71
C VAL A 11 4.90 5.86 -10.87
N ALA A 12 4.58 5.44 -12.10
CA ALA A 12 5.03 6.03 -13.38
C ALA A 12 6.55 6.01 -13.64
N MET A 13 6.90 5.67 -14.89
CA MET A 13 8.25 5.30 -15.34
C MET A 13 9.29 6.45 -15.42
N GLY A 14 9.04 7.61 -14.79
CA GLY A 14 9.87 8.82 -14.95
C GLY A 14 10.28 9.52 -13.66
N ASP A 15 9.40 9.55 -12.65
CA ASP A 15 9.61 10.31 -11.42
C ASP A 15 9.84 9.40 -10.19
N ASP A 16 9.60 8.10 -10.32
CA ASP A 16 9.69 7.14 -9.22
C ASP A 16 10.96 6.28 -9.34
N VAL A 17 12.10 6.93 -9.04
CA VAL A 17 13.45 6.36 -9.16
C VAL A 17 14.01 5.85 -7.82
N GLU A 18 13.28 6.07 -6.73
CA GLU A 18 13.69 5.61 -5.40
C GLU A 18 13.44 4.11 -5.23
N SER A 19 14.19 3.49 -4.33
CA SER A 19 13.96 2.09 -4.00
C SER A 19 12.57 1.94 -3.37
N HIS A 20 11.77 1.07 -3.95
CA HIS A 20 10.42 0.77 -3.48
C HIS A 20 10.40 -0.11 -2.23
N ILE A 21 11.55 -0.73 -1.93
CA ILE A 21 11.75 -1.58 -0.77
C ILE A 21 12.76 -0.95 0.18
N VAL A 22 12.33 -0.68 1.40
CA VAL A 22 13.16 -0.09 2.47
C VAL A 22 13.07 -0.90 3.74
N GLU A 23 14.08 -0.80 4.60
CA GLU A 23 14.02 -1.33 5.96
C GLU A 23 13.93 -0.19 6.97
N TRP A 24 12.92 -0.25 7.81
CA TRP A 24 12.65 0.74 8.84
C TRP A 24 12.80 0.10 10.22
N GLU A 25 13.54 0.78 11.07
CA GLU A 25 13.67 0.41 12.47
C GLU A 25 12.60 1.12 13.30
N PHE A 26 11.98 0.36 14.19
CA PHE A 26 10.93 0.83 15.09
C PHE A 26 11.18 0.37 16.53
N PRO A 27 10.67 1.09 17.54
CA PRO A 27 10.67 0.60 18.91
C PRO A 27 9.80 -0.66 19.04
N ASP A 28 10.01 -1.46 20.09
CA ASP A 28 9.35 -2.76 20.26
C ASP A 28 7.84 -2.68 20.54
N HIS A 29 7.33 -1.50 20.85
CA HIS A 29 5.89 -1.29 21.00
C HIS A 29 5.22 -0.81 19.70
N ALA A 30 5.99 -0.61 18.63
CA ALA A 30 5.44 -0.15 17.36
C ALA A 30 4.52 -1.19 16.72
N CYS A 31 3.61 -0.70 15.91
CA CYS A 31 2.56 -1.44 15.25
C CYS A 31 2.40 -1.00 13.78
N GLY A 32 1.46 -1.63 13.06
CA GLY A 32 1.18 -1.27 11.67
C GLY A 32 0.76 0.19 11.47
N GLY A 33 0.11 0.80 12.47
CA GLY A 33 -0.24 2.21 12.46
C GLY A 33 0.99 3.13 12.44
N ASP A 34 2.08 2.76 13.12
CA ASP A 34 3.32 3.55 13.13
C ASP A 34 4.04 3.49 11.77
N VAL A 35 3.95 2.35 11.07
CA VAL A 35 4.43 2.21 9.68
C VAL A 35 3.65 3.14 8.76
N LEU A 36 2.33 3.17 8.88
CA LEU A 36 1.49 4.07 8.09
C LEU A 36 1.81 5.53 8.38
N LEU A 37 1.94 5.90 9.65
CA LEU A 37 2.24 7.27 10.05
C LEU A 37 3.59 7.72 9.49
N ARG A 38 4.63 6.90 9.63
CA ARG A 38 5.95 7.18 9.06
C ARG A 38 5.91 7.34 7.54
N ALA A 39 5.18 6.48 6.83
CA ALA A 39 5.04 6.58 5.38
C ALA A 39 4.39 7.90 4.93
N LEU A 40 3.46 8.44 5.73
CA LEU A 40 2.83 9.73 5.48
C LEU A 40 3.75 10.90 5.82
N ASP A 41 4.39 10.86 6.99
CA ASP A 41 5.26 11.92 7.51
C ASP A 41 6.53 12.09 6.66
N GLU A 42 7.10 11.00 6.16
CA GLU A 42 8.27 11.00 5.29
C GLU A 42 7.93 11.16 3.80
N HIS A 43 6.66 11.39 3.47
CA HIS A 43 6.17 11.52 2.08
C HIS A 43 6.52 10.32 1.19
N TYR A 44 6.59 9.12 1.77
CA TYR A 44 6.95 7.88 1.07
C TYR A 44 5.89 7.47 0.02
N LEU A 45 4.64 7.87 0.23
CA LEU A 45 3.51 7.57 -0.67
C LEU A 45 3.33 8.69 -1.70
N ALA A 46 3.88 8.48 -2.89
CA ALA A 46 3.83 9.46 -3.97
C ALA A 46 2.42 9.70 -4.54
N SER A 47 2.24 10.86 -5.19
CA SER A 47 1.01 11.27 -5.87
C SER A 47 1.35 11.87 -7.24
N VAL A 48 1.08 11.13 -8.32
CA VAL A 48 1.62 11.45 -9.66
C VAL A 48 0.56 11.99 -10.63
N ALA A 49 -0.74 11.88 -10.33
CA ALA A 49 -1.77 12.27 -11.30
C ALA A 49 -3.15 12.61 -10.68
N GLY A 50 -3.17 13.50 -9.68
CA GLY A 50 -4.40 13.95 -9.03
C GLY A 50 -4.64 13.23 -7.70
N ALA A 51 -5.91 13.05 -7.31
CA ALA A 51 -6.23 12.26 -6.13
C ALA A 51 -5.91 10.78 -6.39
N VAL A 52 -5.08 10.21 -5.52
CA VAL A 52 -4.67 8.80 -5.56
C VAL A 52 -5.05 8.12 -4.26
N ALA A 53 -5.14 6.79 -4.29
CA ALA A 53 -5.26 6.02 -3.07
C ALA A 53 -4.13 4.98 -2.94
N TRP A 54 -3.80 4.66 -1.71
CA TRP A 54 -2.84 3.63 -1.34
C TRP A 54 -3.50 2.68 -0.35
N SER A 55 -3.32 1.37 -0.53
CA SER A 55 -3.72 0.39 0.47
C SER A 55 -2.50 -0.06 1.26
N LEU A 56 -2.56 -0.01 2.59
CA LEU A 56 -1.59 -0.68 3.44
C LEU A 56 -2.04 -2.11 3.67
N TRP A 57 -1.15 -3.06 3.37
CA TRP A 57 -1.32 -4.47 3.66
C TRP A 57 -0.31 -4.95 4.68
N LEU A 58 -0.80 -5.76 5.63
CA LEU A 58 -0.02 -6.33 6.71
C LEU A 58 -0.30 -7.82 6.81
N GLY A 59 0.70 -8.58 7.21
CA GLY A 59 0.58 -10.03 7.39
C GLY A 59 1.91 -10.74 7.21
N GLU A 60 1.82 -11.97 6.73
CA GLU A 60 2.96 -12.85 6.52
C GLU A 60 3.58 -12.58 5.14
N PHE A 61 4.90 -12.37 5.15
CA PHE A 61 5.72 -12.18 3.97
C PHE A 61 6.94 -13.10 4.00
N GLU A 62 7.36 -13.54 2.83
CA GLU A 62 8.66 -14.16 2.59
C GLU A 62 9.67 -13.09 2.19
N PHE A 63 10.84 -13.13 2.82
CA PHE A 63 11.93 -12.20 2.59
C PHE A 63 13.00 -12.89 1.77
N GLY A 64 13.41 -12.27 0.68
CA GLY A 64 14.46 -12.79 -0.18
C GLY A 64 15.26 -11.69 -0.84
N GLU A 65 15.98 -12.08 -1.89
CA GLU A 65 16.71 -11.19 -2.79
C GLU A 65 16.43 -11.63 -4.23
N TYR A 66 16.42 -10.68 -5.15
CA TYR A 66 16.46 -10.95 -6.58
C TYR A 66 17.87 -11.38 -7.00
N ARG A 67 18.02 -11.82 -8.27
CA ARG A 67 19.32 -12.27 -8.80
C ARG A 67 20.40 -11.20 -8.80
N ASP A 68 20.00 -9.94 -8.84
CA ASP A 68 20.89 -8.78 -8.78
C ASP A 68 21.24 -8.35 -7.34
N GLY A 69 20.76 -9.08 -6.34
CA GLY A 69 20.98 -8.80 -4.92
C GLY A 69 20.03 -7.74 -4.34
N SER A 70 19.10 -7.20 -5.13
CA SER A 70 18.09 -6.29 -4.58
C SER A 70 17.13 -7.03 -3.64
N PRO A 71 16.69 -6.40 -2.54
CA PRO A 71 15.78 -7.05 -1.59
C PRO A 71 14.46 -7.39 -2.27
N ARG A 72 13.86 -8.51 -1.87
CA ARG A 72 12.53 -8.94 -2.27
C ARG A 72 11.65 -9.12 -1.04
N LEU A 73 10.42 -8.65 -1.14
CA LEU A 73 9.33 -8.97 -0.23
C LEU A 73 8.26 -9.71 -1.04
N GLN A 74 7.86 -10.89 -0.61
CA GLN A 74 6.84 -11.69 -1.30
C GLN A 74 5.67 -11.97 -0.37
N GLU A 75 4.48 -11.63 -0.82
CA GLU A 75 3.25 -11.87 -0.06
C GLU A 75 3.01 -13.38 0.11
N VAL A 76 2.74 -13.81 1.35
CA VAL A 76 2.29 -15.17 1.67
C VAL A 76 0.82 -15.13 2.09
N ARG A 77 0.53 -14.29 3.08
CA ARG A 77 -0.83 -14.07 3.59
C ARG A 77 -0.94 -12.68 4.18
N ILE A 78 -1.45 -11.76 3.36
CA ILE A 78 -1.62 -10.37 3.74
C ILE A 78 -3.10 -10.01 3.86
N HIS A 79 -3.38 -8.98 4.64
CA HIS A 79 -4.71 -8.46 4.87
C HIS A 79 -4.68 -6.93 4.78
N PRO A 80 -5.73 -6.30 4.23
CA PRO A 80 -5.77 -4.86 4.12
C PRO A 80 -5.99 -4.27 5.51
N ALA A 81 -5.09 -3.38 5.91
CA ALA A 81 -5.12 -2.72 7.21
C ALA A 81 -5.73 -1.32 7.13
N ALA A 82 -5.40 -0.58 6.08
CA ALA A 82 -5.90 0.77 5.84
C ALA A 82 -5.99 1.11 4.36
N LEU A 83 -6.87 2.04 4.03
CA LEU A 83 -6.88 2.76 2.76
C LEU A 83 -6.54 4.22 3.03
N VAL A 84 -5.58 4.76 2.28
CA VAL A 84 -5.13 6.15 2.36
C VAL A 84 -5.55 6.83 1.08
N THR A 85 -6.27 7.93 1.15
CA THR A 85 -6.46 8.82 0.01
C THR A 85 -5.50 10.00 0.15
N VAL A 86 -4.63 10.18 -0.84
CA VAL A 86 -3.69 11.29 -0.91
C VAL A 86 -4.22 12.28 -1.95
N PRO A 87 -4.82 13.41 -1.53
CA PRO A 87 -5.35 14.38 -2.47
C PRO A 87 -4.20 15.14 -3.16
N LEU A 88 -4.50 15.76 -4.31
CA LEU A 88 -3.55 16.67 -4.98
C LEU A 88 -3.16 17.86 -4.09
N SER A 89 -4.06 18.27 -3.20
CA SER A 89 -3.85 19.34 -2.23
C SER A 89 -4.70 19.08 -0.99
N GLY A 90 -4.17 19.39 0.19
CA GLY A 90 -4.84 19.16 1.47
C GLY A 90 -4.26 17.98 2.25
N THR A 91 -5.02 17.51 3.25
CA THR A 91 -4.57 16.47 4.17
C THR A 91 -4.95 15.08 3.67
N PRO A 92 -4.04 14.09 3.74
CA PRO A 92 -4.39 12.70 3.48
C PRO A 92 -5.54 12.22 4.39
N HIS A 93 -6.41 11.38 3.86
CA HIS A 93 -7.48 10.75 4.63
C HIS A 93 -7.19 9.26 4.79
N VAL A 94 -7.23 8.78 6.04
CA VAL A 94 -7.02 7.36 6.36
C VAL A 94 -8.35 6.72 6.73
N GLN A 95 -8.73 5.68 6.01
CA GLN A 95 -9.81 4.77 6.37
C GLN A 95 -9.22 3.50 6.97
N ILE A 96 -9.53 3.25 8.23
CA ILE A 96 -9.13 2.02 8.94
C ILE A 96 -10.00 0.87 8.42
N LEU A 97 -9.36 -0.16 7.89
CA LEU A 97 -10.02 -1.38 7.42
C LEU A 97 -9.90 -2.51 8.45
N ASN A 98 -8.77 -2.57 9.16
CA ASN A 98 -8.53 -3.53 10.21
C ASN A 98 -7.72 -2.91 11.36
N SER A 99 -8.42 -2.49 12.42
CA SER A 99 -7.78 -1.88 13.59
C SER A 99 -6.83 -2.84 14.31
N PHE A 100 -7.14 -4.14 14.34
CA PHE A 100 -6.29 -5.12 15.00
C PHE A 100 -4.90 -5.18 14.37
N LEU A 101 -4.80 -5.18 13.04
CA LEU A 101 -3.49 -5.15 12.36
C LEU A 101 -2.75 -3.83 12.60
N LEU A 102 -3.49 -2.71 12.69
CA LEU A 102 -2.90 -1.40 12.90
C LEU A 102 -2.43 -1.17 14.33
N THR A 103 -2.98 -1.85 15.33
CA THR A 103 -2.65 -1.59 16.75
C THR A 103 -1.92 -2.74 17.44
N THR A 104 -1.80 -3.91 16.81
CA THR A 104 -1.05 -5.04 17.40
C THR A 104 0.45 -4.74 17.34
N PRO A 105 1.16 -4.70 18.49
CA PRO A 105 2.60 -4.51 18.49
C PRO A 105 3.30 -5.64 17.75
N PHE A 106 4.30 -5.30 16.93
CA PHE A 106 5.00 -6.28 16.10
C PHE A 106 5.54 -7.49 16.89
N PRO A 107 6.23 -7.35 18.04
CA PRO A 107 6.73 -8.52 18.77
C PRO A 107 5.65 -9.49 19.26
N THR A 108 4.38 -9.08 19.27
CA THR A 108 3.24 -9.93 19.65
C THR A 108 2.46 -10.45 18.45
N ALA A 109 2.72 -9.92 17.26
CA ALA A 109 2.03 -10.31 16.04
C ALA A 109 2.47 -11.72 15.61
N SER A 110 1.50 -12.56 15.25
CA SER A 110 1.75 -13.95 14.87
C SER A 110 2.27 -14.13 13.45
N TRP A 111 2.52 -13.04 12.72
CA TRP A 111 2.88 -13.04 11.30
C TRP A 111 4.31 -12.56 11.02
N ALA A 112 5.16 -12.56 12.05
CA ALA A 112 6.61 -12.41 11.85
C ALA A 112 7.15 -13.59 11.01
N ASP A 113 8.19 -13.34 10.22
CA ASP A 113 8.93 -14.44 9.58
C ASP A 113 9.68 -15.28 10.64
N PRO A 114 10.24 -16.44 10.27
CA PRO A 114 11.01 -17.27 11.20
C PRO A 114 12.24 -16.58 11.84
N SER A 115 12.68 -15.44 11.29
CA SER A 115 13.78 -14.63 11.81
C SER A 115 13.31 -13.44 12.66
N GLY A 116 12.00 -13.29 12.88
CA GLY A 116 11.41 -12.18 13.63
C GLY A 116 11.28 -10.87 12.84
N ARG A 117 11.32 -10.92 11.51
CA ARG A 117 11.13 -9.75 10.63
C ARG A 117 9.66 -9.57 10.28
N PHE A 118 9.27 -8.32 10.03
CA PHE A 118 7.92 -7.94 9.65
C PHE A 118 7.92 -7.28 8.28
N GLY A 119 6.83 -7.51 7.53
CA GLY A 119 6.63 -6.92 6.21
C GLY A 119 5.43 -5.98 6.23
N ALA A 120 5.49 -4.95 5.38
CA ALA A 120 4.36 -4.11 5.05
C ALA A 120 4.43 -3.78 3.55
N GLU A 121 3.27 -3.69 2.92
CA GLU A 121 3.17 -3.36 1.50
C GLU A 121 2.17 -2.22 1.30
N PHE A 122 2.55 -1.25 0.48
CA PHE A 122 1.66 -0.19 0.01
C PHE A 122 1.33 -0.36 -1.47
N SER A 123 0.10 -0.75 -1.80
CA SER A 123 -0.33 -0.88 -3.19
C SER A 123 -1.00 0.41 -3.70
N TYR A 124 -0.66 0.85 -4.91
CA TYR A 124 -1.10 2.10 -5.51
C TYR A 124 -2.38 1.94 -6.34
N HIS A 125 -3.31 2.89 -6.19
CA HIS A 125 -4.57 2.95 -6.93
C HIS A 125 -4.68 4.28 -7.68
N SER A 126 -4.44 4.23 -8.99
CA SER A 126 -4.57 5.40 -9.88
C SER A 126 -6.01 5.91 -9.92
N GLY A 127 -6.22 7.22 -9.76
CA GLY A 127 -7.57 7.80 -9.67
C GLY A 127 -8.34 7.36 -8.44
N GLY A 128 -7.64 6.84 -7.43
CA GLY A 128 -8.20 6.41 -6.16
C GLY A 128 -8.71 7.60 -5.35
N GLY A 129 -9.94 7.49 -4.90
CA GLY A 129 -10.57 8.45 -4.00
C GLY A 129 -11.99 8.00 -3.67
N PRO A 130 -12.52 8.41 -2.52
CA PRO A 130 -13.90 8.13 -2.18
C PRO A 130 -14.81 8.85 -3.18
N ILE A 131 -15.78 8.11 -3.72
CA ILE A 131 -16.85 8.64 -4.54
C ILE A 131 -18.17 8.16 -3.98
N GLU A 132 -19.17 9.04 -3.99
CA GLU A 132 -20.51 8.69 -3.56
C GLU A 132 -21.11 7.60 -4.46
N VAL A 133 -21.96 6.74 -3.89
CA VAL A 133 -22.54 5.60 -4.63
C VAL A 133 -23.33 6.06 -5.85
N GLY A 134 -24.01 7.21 -5.78
CA GLY A 134 -24.72 7.80 -6.92
C GLY A 134 -23.79 8.21 -8.07
N ASP A 135 -22.66 8.83 -7.72
CA ASP A 135 -21.64 9.26 -8.68
C ASP A 135 -20.92 8.06 -9.28
N PHE A 136 -20.63 7.03 -8.47
CA PHE A 136 -20.07 5.78 -8.93
C PHE A 136 -20.96 5.09 -9.96
N ARG A 137 -22.27 4.98 -9.69
CA ARG A 137 -23.24 4.43 -10.65
C ARG A 137 -23.24 5.20 -11.96
N THR A 138 -23.17 6.52 -11.88
CA THR A 138 -23.12 7.41 -13.05
C THR A 138 -21.84 7.23 -13.85
N TRP A 139 -20.70 7.16 -13.17
CA TRP A 139 -19.40 6.90 -13.76
C TRP A 139 -19.37 5.55 -14.49
N LEU A 140 -19.85 4.47 -13.84
CA LEU A 140 -19.91 3.14 -14.45
C LEU A 140 -20.75 3.08 -15.73
N ALA A 141 -21.87 3.81 -15.74
CA ALA A 141 -22.74 3.89 -16.90
C ALA A 141 -22.03 4.59 -18.08
N LYS A 142 -21.29 5.67 -17.80
CA LYS A 142 -20.51 6.41 -18.79
C LYS A 142 -19.32 5.61 -19.35
N ASP A 143 -18.70 4.75 -18.54
CA ASP A 143 -17.57 3.91 -18.96
C ASP A 143 -17.98 2.67 -19.79
N ARG A 144 -19.28 2.33 -19.83
CA ARG A 144 -19.78 1.15 -20.59
C ARG A 144 -19.28 1.09 -22.05
N PRO A 145 -19.36 2.15 -22.87
CA PRO A 145 -18.92 2.08 -24.27
C PRO A 145 -17.42 1.73 -24.41
N ARG A 146 -16.59 2.24 -23.49
CA ARG A 146 -15.14 1.93 -23.46
C ARG A 146 -14.91 0.45 -23.18
N ARG A 147 -15.61 -0.12 -22.19
CA ARG A 147 -15.53 -1.55 -21.86
C ARG A 147 -15.99 -2.44 -23.01
N GLU A 148 -17.11 -2.09 -23.65
CA GLU A 148 -17.62 -2.82 -24.81
C GLU A 148 -16.68 -2.77 -26.01
N ALA A 149 -15.91 -1.68 -26.18
CA ALA A 149 -14.88 -1.58 -27.22
C ALA A 149 -13.69 -2.51 -26.91
N ILE A 150 -13.19 -2.51 -25.67
CA ILE A 150 -12.08 -3.37 -25.24
C ILE A 150 -12.42 -4.86 -25.46
N THR A 151 -13.63 -5.29 -25.07
CA THR A 151 -14.06 -6.68 -25.25
C THR A 151 -14.14 -7.08 -26.72
N ARG A 152 -14.57 -6.17 -27.60
CA ARG A 152 -14.64 -6.43 -29.05
C ARG A 152 -13.27 -6.50 -29.73
N SER A 153 -12.27 -5.80 -29.20
CA SER A 153 -10.90 -5.82 -29.71
C SER A 153 -10.08 -7.03 -29.24
N ALA A 154 -10.60 -7.81 -28.30
CA ALA A 154 -9.97 -9.02 -27.77
C ALA A 154 -10.36 -10.31 -28.53
N HIS A 155 -11.17 -10.19 -29.59
CA HIS A 155 -11.63 -11.25 -30.49
C HIS A 155 -11.29 -10.92 -31.93
#